data_AF-A0A386WT22-F1
#
_entry.id   AF-A0A386WT22-F1
#
_cell.length_a   1.000
_cell.length_b   1.000
_cell.length_c   1.000
_cell.angle_alpha   90.00
_cell.angle_beta   90.00
_cell.angle_gamma   90.00
#
_symmetry.space_group_name_H-M   'P 1'
#
loop_
_entity.id
_entity.type
_entity.pdbx_description
1 polymer ?
#
loop_
_entity_poly.entity_id
_entity_poly.type
_entity_poly.pdbx_seq_one_letter_code
_entity_poly.pdbx_strand_id
1 'polypeptide(L)'
;MIPGDSLAALNQQPEFFTGGNWMARRSPSPNESERWQRQQARELERQQRATAAAAKAADRAKRDQHIADQKRETERRTTEVETRARQLQAILTSGLRQTARIDLTSLKRQPSQQPFNPGDLAAVAAQPAWGQFEPPQPGMVSRLLGGQSRYQQQLASARAAHQQAMQAWQTADADRRRRLDAARRNHDERVRQHLAEVEEHNRQVEQLITSYRARDRKTVESVLGLALNQVPLPDDFPRRAEITFSPQQAQIVVRMQLPGRDAVPTVREYKYVQTRDEIQPVPRPTRETSELYRSLVAQVALLTLHILFEADPQLASIGFNGHVDAINPPAPGSANTPA
;
A
#
# COMPACT_ATOMS: atom_id res chain seq x y z
N MET A 1 4.20 2.44 39.71
CA MET A 1 4.99 1.41 40.40
C MET A 1 6.12 2.10 41.14
N ILE A 2 6.06 2.05 42.46
CA ILE A 2 7.06 2.54 43.42
C ILE A 2 7.32 1.36 44.38
N PRO A 3 8.56 1.10 44.78
CA PRO A 3 8.93 0.58 46.09
C PRO A 3 9.54 1.74 46.94
N GLY A 4 9.23 1.98 48.22
CA GLY A 4 8.59 1.14 49.24
C GLY A 4 9.51 0.00 49.68
N ASP A 5 9.89 -0.24 50.94
CA ASP A 5 9.51 0.29 52.26
C ASP A 5 10.56 -0.22 53.28
N SER A 6 10.80 0.26 54.51
CA SER A 6 10.38 1.44 55.29
C SER A 6 11.27 1.51 56.57
N LEU A 7 10.80 2.16 57.66
CA LEU A 7 11.28 2.08 59.06
C LEU A 7 12.65 2.75 59.38
N ALA A 8 12.84 3.41 60.53
CA ALA A 8 11.89 3.88 61.55
C ALA A 8 12.55 5.00 62.39
N ALA A 9 11.74 5.83 63.04
CA ALA A 9 12.19 6.75 64.09
C ALA A 9 11.53 6.36 65.42
N LEU A 10 12.31 6.12 66.48
CA LEU A 10 11.84 6.18 67.87
C LEU A 10 13.00 6.24 68.89
N ASN A 11 13.25 7.47 69.34
CA ASN A 11 13.64 7.93 70.67
C ASN A 11 13.90 6.88 71.80
N GLN A 12 15.09 6.94 72.44
CA GLN A 12 15.27 6.94 73.91
C GLN A 12 16.72 7.22 74.36
N GLN A 13 16.87 7.77 75.58
CA GLN A 13 18.15 8.05 76.26
C GLN A 13 18.80 6.76 76.82
N PRO A 14 20.08 6.83 77.27
CA PRO A 14 20.30 6.93 78.73
C PRO A 14 21.47 7.85 79.14
N GLU A 15 21.59 8.14 80.44
CA GLU A 15 22.70 8.91 81.04
C GLU A 15 23.80 8.04 81.69
N PHE A 16 24.96 8.69 81.86
CA PHE A 16 26.01 8.48 82.87
C PHE A 16 27.14 7.44 82.73
N PHE A 17 28.23 7.84 83.43
CA PHE A 17 29.43 7.12 83.86
C PHE A 17 30.61 6.88 82.88
N THR A 18 31.55 7.83 82.95
CA THR A 18 33.00 7.67 83.17
C THR A 18 33.85 6.70 82.33
N GLY A 19 35.02 7.19 81.94
CA GLY A 19 36.21 6.36 81.76
C GLY A 19 36.91 6.65 80.43
N GLY A 20 38.07 7.28 80.48
CA GLY A 20 38.86 7.52 79.27
C GLY A 20 39.58 6.25 78.81
N ASN A 21 39.86 6.18 77.51
CA ASN A 21 41.25 6.26 77.09
C ASN A 21 41.37 6.82 75.66
N TRP A 22 42.01 7.98 75.53
CA TRP A 22 42.18 8.66 74.24
C TRP A 22 43.45 8.15 73.54
N MET A 23 43.35 7.06 72.78
CA MET A 23 44.37 6.80 71.76
C MET A 23 44.20 7.79 70.60
N ALA A 24 45.17 8.69 70.49
CA ALA A 24 45.22 9.76 69.53
C ALA A 24 45.05 9.28 68.07
N ARG A 25 43.85 9.47 67.51
CA ARG A 25 43.78 9.85 66.10
C ARG A 25 44.54 11.17 65.99
N ARG A 26 45.68 11.16 65.30
CA ARG A 26 46.40 12.40 64.97
C ARG A 26 45.40 13.35 64.32
N SER A 27 45.09 14.45 65.01
CA SER A 27 44.41 15.58 64.38
C SER A 27 45.25 15.98 63.17
N PRO A 28 44.65 16.17 61.98
CA PRO A 28 45.38 16.63 60.81
C PRO A 28 46.14 17.90 61.18
N SER A 29 47.38 18.03 60.70
CA SER A 29 48.14 19.26 60.87
C SER A 29 47.29 20.43 60.32
N PRO A 30 47.30 21.64 60.92
CA PRO A 30 46.63 22.80 60.35
C PRO A 30 47.01 23.06 58.87
N ASN A 31 48.23 22.67 58.49
CA ASN A 31 48.72 22.75 57.11
C ASN A 31 48.11 21.71 56.16
N GLU A 32 47.51 20.62 56.65
CA GLU A 32 46.86 19.57 55.86
C GLU A 32 45.38 19.90 55.60
N SER A 33 44.66 20.40 56.61
CA SER A 33 43.27 20.84 56.48
C SER A 33 43.13 22.02 55.52
N GLU A 34 44.05 23.00 55.56
CA GLU A 34 44.10 24.08 54.57
C GLU A 34 44.40 23.58 53.15
N ARG A 35 45.30 22.59 52.99
CA ARG A 35 45.59 22.00 51.68
C ARG A 35 44.36 21.30 51.11
N TRP A 36 43.64 20.55 51.94
CA TRP A 36 42.40 19.87 51.58
C TRP A 36 41.31 20.87 51.16
N GLN A 37 41.08 21.93 51.93
CA GLN A 37 40.13 23.00 51.57
C GLN A 37 40.51 23.69 50.24
N ARG A 38 41.79 24.03 50.05
CA ARG A 38 42.31 24.62 48.80
C ARG A 38 42.27 23.65 47.61
N GLN A 39 42.22 22.33 47.83
CA GLN A 39 42.00 21.34 46.78
C GLN A 39 40.52 21.26 46.40
N GLN A 40 39.62 21.12 47.39
CA GLN A 40 38.18 21.10 47.14
C GLN A 40 37.67 22.38 46.45
N ALA A 41 38.15 23.56 46.86
CA ALA A 41 37.77 24.82 46.21
C ALA A 41 38.15 24.85 44.71
N ARG A 42 39.35 24.38 44.35
CA ARG A 42 39.80 24.26 42.95
C ARG A 42 39.08 23.15 42.17
N GLU A 43 38.54 22.16 42.86
CA GLU A 43 37.78 21.09 42.23
C GLU A 43 36.35 21.55 41.93
N LEU A 44 35.68 22.21 42.88
CA LEU A 44 34.40 22.90 42.67
C LEU A 44 34.52 23.95 41.56
N GLU A 45 35.57 24.77 41.54
CA GLU A 45 35.79 25.75 40.48
C GLU A 45 35.99 25.08 39.10
N ARG A 46 36.73 23.98 39.04
CA ARG A 46 36.90 23.19 37.80
C ARG A 46 35.57 22.58 37.34
N GLN A 47 34.76 22.06 38.26
CA GLN A 47 33.43 21.54 37.96
C GLN A 47 32.50 22.64 37.43
N GLN A 48 32.46 23.82 38.07
CA GLN A 48 31.67 24.97 37.62
C GLN A 48 32.10 25.49 36.23
N ARG A 49 33.42 25.58 35.98
CA ARG A 49 33.94 25.95 34.66
C ARG A 49 33.59 24.90 33.60
N ALA A 50 33.64 23.60 33.95
CA ALA A 50 33.28 22.51 33.05
C ALA A 50 31.78 22.51 32.72
N THR A 51 30.89 22.71 33.69
CA THR A 51 29.44 22.76 33.44
C THR A 51 29.05 24.00 32.62
N ALA A 52 29.64 25.17 32.90
CA ALA A 52 29.43 26.38 32.10
C ALA A 52 29.95 26.22 30.65
N ALA A 53 31.12 25.60 30.46
CA ALA A 53 31.64 25.28 29.13
C ALA A 53 30.76 24.27 28.38
N ALA A 54 30.27 23.23 29.07
CA ALA A 54 29.36 22.24 28.51
C ALA A 54 28.01 22.86 28.11
N ALA A 55 27.45 23.75 28.93
CA ALA A 55 26.23 24.50 28.58
C ALA A 55 26.42 25.35 27.32
N LYS A 56 27.51 26.14 27.25
CA LYS A 56 27.83 26.96 26.07
C LYS A 56 28.07 26.11 24.81
N ALA A 57 28.69 24.93 24.96
CA ALA A 57 28.88 23.99 23.87
C ALA A 57 27.54 23.38 23.40
N ALA A 58 26.66 23.01 24.32
CA ALA A 58 25.32 22.50 24.01
C ALA A 58 24.44 23.56 23.32
N ASP A 59 24.47 24.81 23.77
CA ASP A 59 23.72 25.90 23.13
C ASP A 59 24.25 26.23 21.74
N ARG A 60 25.58 26.16 21.53
CA ARG A 60 26.16 26.25 20.18
C ARG A 60 25.70 25.08 19.31
N ALA A 61 25.77 23.85 19.82
CA ALA A 61 25.36 22.66 19.07
C ALA A 61 23.87 22.73 18.66
N LYS A 62 22.97 23.20 19.54
CA LYS A 62 21.56 23.43 19.21
C LYS A 62 21.37 24.47 18.11
N ARG A 63 22.12 25.58 18.15
CA ARG A 63 22.07 26.63 17.09
C ARG A 63 22.60 26.10 15.76
N ASP A 64 23.72 25.39 15.78
CA ASP A 64 24.35 24.81 14.59
C ASP A 64 23.44 23.71 13.98
N GLN A 65 22.74 22.91 14.81
CA GLN A 65 21.70 21.97 14.38
C GLN A 65 20.52 22.68 13.73
N HIS A 66 19.92 23.68 14.39
CA HIS A 66 18.80 24.46 13.87
C HIS A 66 19.12 25.11 12.50
N ILE A 67 20.32 25.70 12.36
CA ILE A 67 20.80 26.24 11.07
C ILE A 67 20.90 25.14 10.00
N ALA A 68 21.33 23.93 10.36
CA ALA A 68 21.39 22.79 9.45
C ALA A 68 20.00 22.26 9.06
N ASP A 69 19.04 22.25 9.98
CA ASP A 69 17.64 21.91 9.71
C ASP A 69 16.97 22.90 8.76
N GLN A 70 17.12 24.21 9.01
CA GLN A 70 16.59 25.26 8.12
C GLN A 70 17.19 25.18 6.71
N LYS A 71 18.48 24.85 6.58
CA LYS A 71 19.13 24.61 5.28
C LYS A 71 18.55 23.37 4.58
N ARG A 72 18.42 22.24 5.28
CA ARG A 72 17.80 21.02 4.73
C ARG A 72 16.37 21.26 4.24
N GLU A 73 15.55 21.97 5.00
CA GLU A 73 14.18 22.30 4.60
C GLU A 73 14.14 23.25 3.40
N THR A 74 15.07 24.21 3.33
CA THR A 74 15.23 25.11 2.16
C THR A 74 15.60 24.32 0.90
N GLU A 75 16.60 23.44 1.00
CA GLU A 75 17.03 22.55 -0.09
C GLU A 75 15.90 21.62 -0.55
N ARG A 76 15.12 21.06 0.40
CA ARG A 76 13.95 20.22 0.11
C ARG A 76 12.89 21.00 -0.68
N ARG A 77 12.50 22.19 -0.22
CA ARG A 77 11.49 23.03 -0.89
C ARG A 77 11.94 23.51 -2.27
N THR A 78 13.22 23.87 -2.43
CA THR A 78 13.80 24.23 -3.74
C THR A 78 13.76 23.03 -4.69
N THR A 79 14.20 21.85 -4.22
CA THR A 79 14.18 20.61 -5.01
C THR A 79 12.76 20.25 -5.46
N GLU A 80 11.74 20.50 -4.62
CA GLU A 80 10.33 20.28 -4.92
C GLU A 80 9.85 21.14 -6.11
N VAL A 81 10.05 22.47 -6.05
CA VAL A 81 9.61 23.38 -7.14
C VAL A 81 10.43 23.21 -8.42
N GLU A 82 11.71 22.87 -8.33
CA GLU A 82 12.55 22.55 -9.49
C GLU A 82 12.18 21.21 -10.13
N THR A 83 11.83 20.20 -9.33
CA THR A 83 11.38 18.90 -9.84
C THR A 83 10.04 19.03 -10.54
N ARG A 84 9.10 19.80 -9.96
CA ARG A 84 7.83 20.12 -10.63
C ARG A 84 8.06 20.87 -11.94
N ALA A 85 8.92 21.89 -11.98
CA ALA A 85 9.24 22.60 -13.22
C ALA A 85 9.83 21.67 -14.30
N ARG A 86 10.74 20.75 -13.92
CA ARG A 86 11.31 19.74 -14.82
C ARG A 86 10.27 18.73 -15.33
N GLN A 87 9.35 18.28 -14.47
CA GLN A 87 8.24 17.41 -14.87
C GLN A 87 7.39 18.08 -15.95
N LEU A 88 7.00 19.35 -15.76
CA LEU A 88 6.22 20.12 -16.74
C LEU A 88 6.95 20.31 -18.08
N GLN A 89 8.29 20.36 -18.06
CA GLN A 89 9.14 20.44 -19.26
C GLN A 89 9.39 19.09 -19.95
N ALA A 90 9.02 17.98 -19.33
CA ALA A 90 9.34 16.63 -19.78
C ALA A 90 8.10 15.77 -20.12
N ILE A 91 6.89 16.35 -20.14
CA ILE A 91 5.64 15.64 -20.45
C ILE A 91 5.72 14.97 -21.83
N LEU A 92 6.12 15.72 -22.86
CA LEU A 92 6.22 15.17 -24.22
C LEU A 92 7.29 14.07 -24.30
N THR A 93 8.50 14.34 -23.80
CA THR A 93 9.63 13.40 -23.90
C THR A 93 9.49 12.16 -23.02
N SER A 94 8.65 12.22 -21.98
CA SER A 94 8.26 11.06 -21.16
C SER A 94 7.13 10.27 -21.82
N GLY A 95 6.15 10.97 -22.41
CA GLY A 95 5.05 10.36 -23.16
C GLY A 95 5.50 9.61 -24.41
N LEU A 96 6.44 10.16 -25.18
CA LEU A 96 7.02 9.53 -26.38
C LEU A 96 7.78 8.21 -26.11
N ARG A 97 7.95 7.79 -24.84
CA ARG A 97 8.55 6.50 -24.47
C ARG A 97 7.51 5.39 -24.31
N GLN A 98 6.23 5.72 -24.32
CA GLN A 98 5.11 4.79 -24.19
C GLN A 98 4.44 4.66 -25.55
N THR A 99 4.00 3.46 -25.92
CA THR A 99 3.21 3.24 -27.14
C THR A 99 1.73 3.36 -26.82
N ALA A 100 1.00 4.10 -27.65
CA ALA A 100 -0.46 4.20 -27.62
C ALA A 100 -1.16 3.20 -28.55
N ARG A 101 -0.44 2.23 -29.11
CA ARG A 101 -1.02 1.21 -30.01
C ARG A 101 -1.96 0.30 -29.24
N ILE A 102 -3.24 0.37 -29.59
CA ILE A 102 -4.27 -0.52 -29.04
C ILE A 102 -4.36 -1.78 -29.89
N ASP A 103 -3.79 -2.88 -29.38
CA ASP A 103 -4.08 -4.21 -29.93
C ASP A 103 -5.45 -4.70 -29.43
N LEU A 104 -6.49 -4.45 -30.22
CA LEU A 104 -7.84 -4.94 -29.94
C LEU A 104 -7.93 -6.47 -29.90
N THR A 105 -6.99 -7.22 -30.49
CA THR A 105 -7.01 -8.69 -30.42
C THR A 105 -6.53 -9.22 -29.07
N SER A 106 -5.64 -8.49 -28.38
CA SER A 106 -5.22 -8.80 -27.00
C SER A 106 -6.36 -8.74 -25.97
N LEU A 107 -7.49 -8.08 -26.31
CA LEU A 107 -8.69 -8.02 -25.47
C LEU A 107 -9.46 -9.35 -25.43
N LYS A 108 -9.15 -10.33 -26.30
CA LYS A 108 -9.78 -11.65 -26.27
C LYS A 108 -9.26 -12.46 -25.08
N ARG A 109 -10.19 -13.12 -24.38
CA ARG A 109 -9.89 -14.05 -23.28
C ARG A 109 -9.63 -15.44 -23.82
N GLN A 110 -8.59 -16.11 -23.32
CA GLN A 110 -8.41 -17.54 -23.56
C GLN A 110 -9.22 -18.35 -22.54
N PRO A 111 -9.99 -19.37 -22.98
CA PRO A 111 -10.74 -20.22 -22.05
C PRO A 111 -9.78 -21.10 -21.25
N SER A 112 -9.65 -20.84 -19.95
CA SER A 112 -8.91 -21.70 -19.03
C SER A 112 -9.88 -22.55 -18.21
N GLN A 113 -9.77 -23.88 -18.33
CA GLN A 113 -10.56 -24.82 -17.54
C GLN A 113 -9.70 -25.33 -16.39
N GLN A 114 -10.12 -25.07 -15.15
CA GLN A 114 -9.54 -25.79 -14.01
C GLN A 114 -10.04 -27.24 -14.04
N PRO A 115 -9.18 -28.24 -13.78
CA PRO A 115 -9.61 -29.63 -13.72
C PRO A 115 -10.54 -29.89 -12.52
N PHE A 116 -11.45 -30.85 -12.64
CA PHE A 116 -12.30 -31.26 -11.52
C PHE A 116 -11.45 -31.90 -10.41
N ASN A 117 -11.43 -31.26 -9.24
CA ASN A 117 -10.84 -31.80 -8.03
C ASN A 117 -11.93 -32.15 -7.01
N PRO A 118 -12.24 -33.44 -6.78
CA PRO A 118 -13.23 -33.87 -5.78
C PRO A 118 -12.72 -33.85 -4.33
N GLY A 119 -11.42 -33.64 -4.09
CA GLY A 119 -10.82 -33.73 -2.76
C GLY A 119 -11.11 -35.07 -2.08
N ASP A 120 -11.46 -35.04 -0.80
CA ASP A 120 -11.75 -36.22 0.02
C ASP A 120 -12.88 -37.11 -0.54
N LEU A 121 -13.75 -36.60 -1.41
CA LEU A 121 -14.80 -37.40 -2.04
C LEU A 121 -14.26 -38.46 -3.01
N ALA A 122 -13.00 -38.34 -3.47
CA ALA A 122 -12.32 -39.40 -4.22
C ALA A 122 -11.87 -40.57 -3.33
N ALA A 123 -11.66 -40.35 -2.02
CA ALA A 123 -11.26 -41.42 -1.11
C ALA A 123 -12.44 -42.35 -0.83
N VAL A 124 -12.29 -43.62 -1.18
CA VAL A 124 -13.26 -44.68 -0.83
C VAL A 124 -12.84 -45.29 0.49
N ALA A 125 -13.71 -45.23 1.50
CA ALA A 125 -13.45 -45.88 2.79
C ALA A 125 -13.37 -47.41 2.61
N ALA A 126 -12.43 -48.06 3.31
CA ALA A 126 -12.30 -49.51 3.28
C ALA A 126 -13.56 -50.21 3.86
N GLN A 127 -13.98 -51.29 3.23
CA GLN A 127 -15.14 -52.07 3.67
C GLN A 127 -14.82 -52.80 5.00
N PRO A 128 -15.74 -52.82 6.00
CA PRO A 128 -15.57 -53.57 7.24
C PRO A 128 -15.36 -55.06 6.98
N ALA A 129 -14.15 -55.56 7.28
CA ALA A 129 -13.80 -56.96 7.11
C ALA A 129 -14.22 -57.78 8.34
N TRP A 130 -14.81 -58.97 8.14
CA TRP A 130 -15.28 -59.84 9.23
C TRP A 130 -14.19 -60.13 10.28
N GLY A 131 -12.93 -60.33 9.85
CA GLY A 131 -11.80 -60.59 10.74
C GLY A 131 -11.45 -59.47 11.72
N GLN A 132 -12.02 -58.27 11.59
CA GLN A 132 -11.92 -57.20 12.59
C GLN A 132 -12.90 -57.38 13.76
N PHE A 133 -13.92 -58.23 13.60
CA PHE A 133 -15.00 -58.47 14.56
C PHE A 133 -15.00 -59.91 15.09
N GLU A 134 -14.27 -60.84 14.46
CA GLU A 134 -14.26 -62.25 14.80
C GLU A 134 -13.75 -62.50 16.24
N PRO A 135 -14.56 -63.11 17.13
CA PRO A 135 -14.14 -63.38 18.50
C PRO A 135 -13.15 -64.57 18.55
N PRO A 136 -12.18 -64.57 19.47
CA PRO A 136 -11.21 -65.65 19.60
C PRO A 136 -11.91 -66.98 19.97
N GLN A 137 -11.52 -68.06 19.29
CA GLN A 137 -12.14 -69.38 19.51
C GLN A 137 -11.83 -69.94 20.91
N PRO A 138 -12.80 -70.57 21.59
CA PRO A 138 -12.58 -71.10 22.93
C PRO A 138 -11.67 -72.33 22.91
N GLY A 139 -10.60 -72.30 23.70
CA GLY A 139 -9.74 -73.46 23.95
C GLY A 139 -10.46 -74.60 24.70
N MET A 140 -9.89 -75.81 24.65
CA MET A 140 -10.58 -77.05 25.08
C MET A 140 -11.12 -76.99 26.52
N VAL A 141 -10.33 -76.46 27.47
CA VAL A 141 -10.72 -76.33 28.90
C VAL A 141 -11.87 -75.32 29.10
N SER A 142 -11.90 -74.25 28.30
CA SER A 142 -12.95 -73.21 28.38
C SER A 142 -14.33 -73.76 27.97
N ARG A 143 -14.37 -74.68 26.99
CA ARG A 143 -15.64 -75.28 26.51
C ARG A 143 -16.37 -76.07 27.60
N LEU A 144 -15.62 -76.75 28.49
CA LEU A 144 -16.18 -77.50 29.63
C LEU A 144 -16.77 -76.58 30.72
N LEU A 145 -16.29 -75.35 30.85
CA LEU A 145 -16.74 -74.36 31.84
C LEU A 145 -17.74 -73.34 31.25
N GLY A 146 -18.65 -73.81 30.38
CA GLY A 146 -19.68 -72.96 29.74
C GLY A 146 -19.13 -71.92 28.75
N GLY A 147 -17.86 -72.00 28.37
CA GLY A 147 -17.24 -71.10 27.39
C GLY A 147 -17.86 -71.20 26.00
N GLN A 148 -18.50 -72.33 25.66
CA GLN A 148 -19.21 -72.50 24.38
C GLN A 148 -20.43 -71.56 24.25
N SER A 149 -21.22 -71.41 25.32
CA SER A 149 -22.37 -70.48 25.33
C SER A 149 -21.89 -69.02 25.27
N ARG A 150 -20.84 -68.69 26.03
CA ARG A 150 -20.21 -67.36 26.00
C ARG A 150 -19.63 -67.03 24.61
N TYR A 151 -18.99 -67.98 23.93
CA TYR A 151 -18.52 -67.81 22.57
C TYR A 151 -19.66 -67.62 21.56
N GLN A 152 -20.78 -68.36 21.70
CA GLN A 152 -21.96 -68.15 20.86
C GLN A 152 -22.57 -66.75 21.05
N GLN A 153 -22.64 -66.24 22.28
CA GLN A 153 -23.07 -64.88 22.59
C GLN A 153 -22.13 -63.84 21.99
N GLN A 154 -20.81 -64.02 22.12
CA GLN A 154 -19.78 -63.16 21.52
C GLN A 154 -19.81 -63.19 19.99
N LEU A 155 -20.09 -64.34 19.38
CA LEU A 155 -20.23 -64.49 17.93
C LEU A 155 -21.50 -63.81 17.41
N ALA A 156 -22.60 -63.87 18.18
CA ALA A 156 -23.83 -63.16 17.86
C ALA A 156 -23.66 -61.63 17.96
N SER A 157 -22.99 -61.13 19.00
CA SER A 157 -22.70 -59.69 19.12
C SER A 157 -21.69 -59.20 18.08
N ALA A 158 -20.66 -59.99 17.78
CA ALA A 158 -19.71 -59.73 16.69
C ALA A 158 -20.40 -59.62 15.32
N ARG A 159 -21.33 -60.54 15.01
CA ARG A 159 -22.15 -60.47 13.78
C ARG A 159 -23.03 -59.24 13.74
N ALA A 160 -23.69 -58.90 14.85
CA ALA A 160 -24.50 -57.68 14.93
C ALA A 160 -23.65 -56.41 14.73
N ALA A 161 -22.46 -56.35 15.36
CA ALA A 161 -21.53 -55.23 15.21
C ALA A 161 -20.96 -55.13 13.79
N HIS A 162 -20.59 -56.25 13.15
CA HIS A 162 -20.14 -56.27 11.76
C HIS A 162 -21.26 -55.85 10.80
N GLN A 163 -22.49 -56.32 11.02
CA GLN A 163 -23.66 -55.94 10.22
C GLN A 163 -23.98 -54.44 10.35
N GLN A 164 -23.91 -53.88 11.57
CA GLN A 164 -24.06 -52.44 11.81
C GLN A 164 -22.93 -51.63 11.13
N ALA A 165 -21.68 -52.08 11.24
CA ALA A 165 -20.54 -51.44 10.58
C ALA A 165 -20.68 -51.47 9.04
N MET A 166 -21.13 -52.60 8.49
CA MET A 166 -21.43 -52.76 7.06
C MET A 166 -22.55 -51.82 6.60
N GLN A 167 -23.63 -51.69 7.37
CA GLN A 167 -24.72 -50.75 7.08
C GLN A 167 -24.25 -49.30 7.15
N ALA A 168 -23.45 -48.93 8.16
CA ALA A 168 -22.87 -47.60 8.28
C ALA A 168 -21.90 -47.27 7.12
N TRP A 169 -21.09 -48.24 6.69
CA TRP A 169 -20.23 -48.09 5.51
C TRP A 169 -21.02 -47.95 4.22
N GLN A 170 -22.08 -48.75 4.02
CA GLN A 170 -22.95 -48.66 2.84
C GLN A 170 -23.66 -47.30 2.75
N THR A 171 -24.19 -46.78 3.87
CA THR A 171 -24.85 -45.46 3.88
C THR A 171 -23.85 -44.33 3.68
N ALA A 172 -22.64 -44.43 4.25
CA ALA A 172 -21.57 -43.46 4.04
C ALA A 172 -21.07 -43.45 2.58
N ASP A 173 -20.84 -44.60 1.94
CA ASP A 173 -20.42 -44.65 0.53
C ASP A 173 -21.53 -44.18 -0.42
N ALA A 174 -22.80 -44.53 -0.15
CA ALA A 174 -23.93 -44.02 -0.91
C ALA A 174 -24.03 -42.48 -0.81
N ASP A 175 -23.83 -41.91 0.38
CA ASP A 175 -23.83 -40.46 0.56
C ASP A 175 -22.62 -39.78 -0.10
N ARG A 176 -21.42 -40.38 0.02
CA ARG A 176 -20.20 -39.93 -0.68
C ARG A 176 -20.42 -39.88 -2.20
N ARG A 177 -21.01 -40.92 -2.79
CA ARG A 177 -21.36 -40.94 -4.23
C ARG A 177 -22.33 -39.81 -4.60
N ARG A 178 -23.43 -39.62 -3.84
CA ARG A 178 -24.36 -38.50 -4.09
C ARG A 178 -23.69 -37.14 -4.03
N ARG A 179 -22.79 -36.93 -3.05
CA ARG A 179 -22.00 -35.69 -2.92
C ARG A 179 -21.01 -35.52 -4.07
N LEU A 180 -20.34 -36.59 -4.51
CA LEU A 180 -19.42 -36.59 -5.63
C LEU A 180 -20.14 -36.24 -6.95
N ASP A 181 -21.29 -36.85 -7.21
CA ASP A 181 -22.12 -36.56 -8.39
C ASP A 181 -22.63 -35.11 -8.38
N ALA A 182 -23.03 -34.60 -7.21
CA ALA A 182 -23.41 -33.20 -7.05
C ALA A 182 -22.23 -32.24 -7.26
N ALA A 183 -21.06 -32.55 -6.69
CA ALA A 183 -19.84 -31.78 -6.88
C ALA A 183 -19.41 -31.76 -8.35
N ARG A 184 -19.55 -32.88 -9.06
CA ARG A 184 -19.29 -33.01 -10.50
C ARG A 184 -20.24 -32.14 -11.31
N ARG A 185 -21.56 -32.27 -11.11
CA ARG A 185 -22.57 -31.41 -11.78
C ARG A 185 -22.30 -29.93 -11.56
N ASN A 186 -22.06 -29.52 -10.31
CA ASN A 186 -21.76 -28.13 -9.97
C ASN A 186 -20.45 -27.63 -10.62
N HIS A 187 -19.46 -28.49 -10.80
CA HIS A 187 -18.24 -28.16 -11.53
C HIS A 187 -18.50 -28.00 -13.03
N ASP A 188 -19.21 -28.95 -13.65
CA ASP A 188 -19.56 -28.91 -15.07
C ASP A 188 -20.48 -27.72 -15.41
N GLU A 189 -21.31 -27.27 -14.46
CA GLU A 189 -22.08 -26.02 -14.56
C GLU A 189 -21.17 -24.78 -14.53
N ARG A 190 -20.26 -24.67 -13.56
CA ARG A 190 -19.31 -23.55 -13.49
C ARG A 190 -18.41 -23.48 -14.74
N VAL A 191 -17.95 -24.62 -15.25
CA VAL A 191 -17.15 -24.68 -16.49
C VAL A 191 -18.00 -24.21 -17.68
N ARG A 192 -19.24 -24.69 -17.83
CA ARG A 192 -20.13 -24.23 -18.92
C ARG A 192 -20.42 -22.73 -18.84
N GLN A 193 -20.69 -22.19 -17.66
CA GLN A 193 -20.91 -20.76 -17.44
C GLN A 193 -19.67 -19.94 -17.83
N HIS A 194 -18.49 -20.32 -17.33
CA HIS A 194 -17.25 -19.62 -17.64
C HIS A 194 -16.90 -19.64 -19.14
N LEU A 195 -17.12 -20.77 -19.82
CA LEU A 195 -16.90 -20.87 -21.27
C LEU A 195 -17.86 -19.98 -22.05
N ALA A 196 -19.15 -19.95 -21.67
CA ALA A 196 -20.14 -19.08 -22.31
C ALA A 196 -19.83 -17.58 -22.09
N GLU A 197 -19.36 -17.18 -20.90
CA GLU A 197 -18.88 -15.82 -20.61
C GLU A 197 -17.66 -15.44 -21.46
N VAL A 198 -16.70 -16.35 -21.62
CA VAL A 198 -15.51 -16.13 -22.46
C VAL A 198 -15.88 -16.03 -23.93
N GLU A 199 -16.79 -16.88 -24.42
CA GLU A 199 -17.29 -16.84 -25.79
C GLU A 199 -18.07 -15.56 -26.09
N GLU A 200 -18.98 -15.16 -25.21
CA GLU A 200 -19.74 -13.90 -25.30
C GLU A 200 -18.81 -12.68 -25.33
N HIS A 201 -17.86 -12.59 -24.39
CA HIS A 201 -16.85 -11.52 -24.37
C HIS A 201 -16.02 -11.50 -25.66
N ASN A 202 -15.56 -12.66 -26.14
CA ASN A 202 -14.78 -12.74 -27.38
C ASN A 202 -15.59 -12.33 -28.62
N ARG A 203 -16.88 -12.67 -28.66
CA ARG A 203 -17.80 -12.24 -29.73
C ARG A 203 -17.98 -10.72 -29.76
N GLN A 204 -18.09 -10.09 -28.58
CA GLN A 204 -18.17 -8.64 -28.45
C GLN A 204 -16.85 -7.97 -28.89
N VAL A 205 -15.69 -8.54 -28.56
CA VAL A 205 -14.38 -8.08 -29.05
C VAL A 205 -14.26 -8.22 -30.57
N GLU A 206 -14.80 -9.29 -31.18
CA GLU A 206 -14.82 -9.46 -32.64
C GLU A 206 -15.74 -8.46 -33.35
N GLN A 207 -16.90 -8.15 -32.75
CA GLN A 207 -17.78 -7.07 -33.21
C GLN A 207 -17.06 -5.71 -33.13
N LEU A 208 -16.38 -5.41 -32.03
CA LEU A 208 -15.57 -4.19 -31.86
C LEU A 208 -14.48 -4.08 -32.94
N ILE A 209 -13.70 -5.14 -33.17
CA ILE A 209 -12.66 -5.19 -34.21
C ILE A 209 -13.27 -4.97 -35.60
N THR A 210 -14.42 -5.59 -35.88
CA THR A 210 -15.11 -5.48 -37.18
C THR A 210 -15.61 -4.06 -37.43
N SER A 211 -16.30 -3.46 -36.44
CA SER A 211 -16.80 -2.08 -36.51
C SER A 211 -15.65 -1.06 -36.61
N TYR A 212 -14.54 -1.29 -35.91
CA TYR A 212 -13.35 -0.43 -36.00
C TYR A 212 -12.72 -0.46 -37.39
N ARG A 213 -12.59 -1.66 -37.99
CA ARG A 213 -12.12 -1.84 -39.38
C ARG A 213 -13.07 -1.22 -40.40
N ALA A 214 -14.38 -1.28 -40.15
CA ALA A 214 -15.41 -0.62 -40.95
C ALA A 214 -15.46 0.91 -40.76
N ARG A 215 -14.58 1.48 -39.91
CA ARG A 215 -14.54 2.91 -39.56
C ARG A 215 -15.86 3.43 -38.98
N ASP A 216 -16.60 2.59 -38.25
CA ASP A 216 -17.79 3.03 -37.51
C ASP A 216 -17.41 4.16 -36.55
N ARG A 217 -18.20 5.24 -36.60
CA ARG A 217 -17.89 6.47 -35.88
C ARG A 217 -17.75 6.26 -34.38
N LYS A 218 -18.74 5.64 -33.74
CA LYS A 218 -18.77 5.44 -32.28
C LYS A 218 -17.65 4.52 -31.83
N THR A 219 -17.33 3.51 -32.64
CA THR A 219 -16.26 2.56 -32.36
C THR A 219 -14.89 3.24 -32.43
N VAL A 220 -14.60 4.02 -33.47
CA VAL A 220 -13.35 4.78 -33.60
C VAL A 220 -13.21 5.82 -32.46
N GLU A 221 -14.27 6.57 -32.15
CA GLU A 221 -14.31 7.52 -31.03
C GLU A 221 -14.01 6.84 -29.69
N SER A 222 -14.59 5.66 -29.44
CA SER A 222 -14.39 4.90 -28.20
C SER A 222 -12.96 4.37 -28.07
N VAL A 223 -12.41 3.77 -29.13
CA VAL A 223 -11.05 3.22 -29.13
C VAL A 223 -10.01 4.34 -28.95
N LEU A 224 -10.15 5.47 -29.64
CA LEU A 224 -9.25 6.60 -29.48
C LEU A 224 -9.44 7.32 -28.13
N GLY A 225 -10.62 7.27 -27.53
CA GLY A 225 -10.84 7.68 -26.14
C GLY A 225 -10.03 6.84 -25.15
N LEU A 226 -9.94 5.51 -25.36
CA LEU A 226 -9.08 4.65 -24.55
C LEU A 226 -7.60 5.00 -24.71
N ALA A 227 -7.14 5.36 -25.91
CA ALA A 227 -5.76 5.81 -26.15
C ALA A 227 -5.45 7.12 -25.41
N LEU A 228 -6.37 8.10 -25.42
CA LEU A 228 -6.17 9.34 -24.67
C LEU A 228 -6.15 9.15 -23.15
N ASN A 229 -6.85 8.14 -22.62
CA ASN A 229 -6.77 7.81 -21.19
C ASN A 229 -5.41 7.23 -20.77
N GLN A 230 -4.57 6.81 -21.72
CA GLN A 230 -3.21 6.32 -21.46
C GLN A 230 -2.15 7.45 -21.50
N VAL A 231 -2.53 8.70 -21.81
CA VAL A 231 -1.58 9.83 -21.82
C VAL A 231 -1.01 10.03 -20.39
N PRO A 232 0.32 9.97 -20.20
CA PRO A 232 0.96 10.10 -18.89
C PRO A 232 1.04 11.56 -18.42
N LEU A 233 -0.13 12.19 -18.25
CA LEU A 233 -0.27 13.49 -17.60
C LEU A 233 -0.16 13.36 -16.07
N PRO A 234 0.39 14.38 -15.37
CA PRO A 234 0.33 14.48 -13.92
C PRO A 234 -1.08 14.29 -13.35
N ASP A 235 -1.19 13.73 -12.15
CA ASP A 235 -2.49 13.38 -11.55
C ASP A 235 -3.33 14.59 -11.15
N ASP A 236 -2.69 15.75 -10.95
CA ASP A 236 -3.36 17.03 -10.68
C ASP A 236 -3.93 17.70 -11.96
N PHE A 237 -3.74 17.11 -13.14
CA PHE A 237 -4.24 17.67 -14.39
C PHE A 237 -5.67 17.22 -14.73
N PRO A 238 -6.43 18.08 -15.43
CA PRO A 238 -7.69 17.66 -16.02
C PRO A 238 -7.47 16.54 -17.06
N ARG A 239 -8.32 15.51 -17.02
CA ARG A 239 -8.30 14.37 -17.95
C ARG A 239 -9.50 14.37 -18.91
N ARG A 240 -10.34 15.42 -18.92
CA ARG A 240 -11.53 15.50 -19.76
C ARG A 240 -11.15 15.76 -21.23
N ALA A 241 -11.46 14.79 -22.08
CA ALA A 241 -11.39 14.93 -23.54
C ALA A 241 -12.71 14.47 -24.18
N GLU A 242 -13.19 15.25 -25.15
CA GLU A 242 -14.35 14.95 -25.97
C GLU A 242 -13.87 14.75 -27.41
N ILE A 243 -14.31 13.66 -28.04
CA ILE A 243 -13.83 13.22 -29.35
C ILE A 243 -14.99 13.18 -30.33
N THR A 244 -14.76 13.58 -31.58
CA THR A 244 -15.71 13.41 -32.68
C THR A 244 -14.97 12.98 -33.94
N PHE A 245 -15.42 11.90 -34.57
CA PHE A 245 -14.80 11.34 -35.78
C PHE A 245 -15.68 11.52 -37.03
N SER A 246 -15.03 11.80 -38.15
CA SER A 246 -15.60 11.94 -39.50
C SER A 246 -15.08 10.80 -40.38
N PRO A 247 -15.85 9.70 -40.58
CA PRO A 247 -15.43 8.57 -41.39
C PRO A 247 -15.10 8.95 -42.85
N GLN A 248 -15.85 9.90 -43.43
CA GLN A 248 -15.69 10.34 -44.81
C GLN A 248 -14.36 11.08 -45.06
N GLN A 249 -13.81 11.73 -44.04
CA GLN A 249 -12.58 12.53 -44.13
C GLN A 249 -11.39 11.85 -43.44
N ALA A 250 -11.63 10.69 -42.79
CA ALA A 250 -10.71 10.09 -41.82
C ALA A 250 -10.13 11.12 -40.82
N GLN A 251 -10.96 12.09 -40.41
CA GLN A 251 -10.59 13.21 -39.56
C GLN A 251 -11.17 13.03 -38.16
N ILE A 252 -10.41 13.42 -37.16
CA ILE A 252 -10.89 13.50 -35.78
C ILE A 252 -10.80 14.93 -35.25
N VAL A 253 -11.75 15.33 -34.41
CA VAL A 253 -11.70 16.57 -33.62
C VAL A 253 -11.69 16.19 -32.16
N VAL A 254 -10.70 16.70 -31.43
CA VAL A 254 -10.55 16.48 -29.98
C VAL A 254 -10.65 17.81 -29.26
N ARG A 255 -11.60 17.91 -28.34
CA ARG A 255 -11.73 19.01 -27.39
C ARG A 255 -11.18 18.55 -26.04
N MET A 256 -10.04 19.07 -25.64
CA MET A 256 -9.34 18.67 -24.41
C MET A 256 -9.34 19.80 -23.39
N GLN A 257 -9.65 19.48 -22.14
CA GLN A 257 -9.47 20.39 -21.01
C GLN A 257 -7.99 20.41 -20.64
N LEU A 258 -7.40 21.60 -20.58
CA LEU A 258 -5.98 21.84 -20.32
C LEU A 258 -5.78 22.39 -18.89
N PRO A 259 -4.61 22.15 -18.28
CA PRO A 259 -4.27 22.75 -16.99
C PRO A 259 -4.27 24.29 -17.07
N GLY A 260 -4.66 24.93 -15.97
CA GLY A 260 -4.57 26.37 -15.80
C GLY A 260 -3.13 26.86 -15.61
N ARG A 261 -2.96 28.19 -15.57
CA ARG A 261 -1.63 28.83 -15.40
C ARG A 261 -1.03 28.58 -14.01
N ASP A 262 -1.88 28.30 -13.04
CA ASP A 262 -1.58 27.89 -11.67
C ASP A 262 -0.85 26.54 -11.58
N ALA A 263 -0.93 25.69 -12.60
CA ALA A 263 -0.14 24.46 -12.68
C ALA A 263 1.39 24.69 -12.71
N VAL A 264 1.84 25.91 -13.06
CA VAL A 264 3.24 26.33 -13.06
C VAL A 264 3.60 27.00 -11.72
N PRO A 265 4.58 26.48 -10.95
CA PRO A 265 4.99 27.09 -9.68
C PRO A 265 5.43 28.55 -9.82
N THR A 266 4.78 29.45 -9.10
CA THR A 266 5.11 30.88 -9.02
C THR A 266 6.39 31.17 -8.23
N VAL A 267 6.87 30.21 -7.45
CA VAL A 267 8.18 30.23 -6.79
C VAL A 267 9.21 29.52 -7.67
N ARG A 268 10.42 30.08 -7.76
CA ARG A 268 11.55 29.50 -8.49
C ARG A 268 12.46 28.67 -7.60
N GLU A 269 12.78 29.19 -6.42
CA GLU A 269 13.67 28.58 -5.42
C GLU A 269 13.32 29.16 -4.03
N TYR A 270 13.82 28.56 -2.95
CA TYR A 270 13.76 29.10 -1.60
C TYR A 270 15.16 29.44 -1.09
N LYS A 271 15.28 30.47 -0.24
CA LYS A 271 16.54 30.89 0.37
C LYS A 271 16.38 31.09 1.88
N TYR A 272 17.29 30.50 2.66
CA TYR A 272 17.35 30.70 4.10
C TYR A 272 18.10 31.99 4.44
N VAL A 273 17.37 32.96 5.00
CA VAL A 273 17.88 34.24 5.48
C VAL A 273 18.26 34.10 6.94
N GLN A 274 19.48 33.60 7.19
CA GLN A 274 19.99 33.30 8.54
C GLN A 274 19.93 34.49 9.52
N THR A 275 20.01 35.74 9.04
CA THR A 275 19.89 36.94 9.88
C THR A 275 18.48 37.19 10.42
N ARG A 276 17.46 36.57 9.83
CA ARG A 276 16.05 36.63 10.25
C ARG A 276 15.48 35.28 10.69
N ASP A 277 16.26 34.21 10.58
CA ASP A 277 15.83 32.82 10.81
C ASP A 277 14.59 32.44 9.98
N GLU A 278 14.58 32.84 8.70
CA GLU A 278 13.41 32.75 7.83
C GLU A 278 13.75 32.08 6.48
N ILE A 279 12.89 31.18 6.00
CA ILE A 279 12.98 30.60 4.64
C ILE A 279 12.08 31.43 3.71
N GLN A 280 12.68 32.24 2.85
CA GLN A 280 11.96 33.13 1.94
C GLN A 280 11.84 32.53 0.52
N PRO A 281 10.67 32.62 -0.13
CA PRO A 281 10.51 32.23 -1.53
C PRO A 281 11.09 33.28 -2.47
N VAL A 282 11.83 32.85 -3.48
CA VAL A 282 12.26 33.70 -4.60
C VAL A 282 11.21 33.58 -5.72
N PRO A 283 10.55 34.68 -6.12
CA PRO A 283 9.51 34.62 -7.13
C PRO A 283 10.08 34.25 -8.51
N ARG A 284 9.36 33.40 -9.24
CA ARG A 284 9.66 33.11 -10.64
C ARG A 284 9.26 34.31 -11.51
N PRO A 285 10.14 34.82 -12.38
CA PRO A 285 9.81 35.93 -13.27
C PRO A 285 8.58 35.63 -14.14
N THR A 286 7.67 36.59 -14.29
CA THR A 286 6.40 36.42 -15.05
C THR A 286 6.63 35.91 -16.48
N ARG A 287 7.75 36.31 -17.10
CA ARG A 287 8.18 35.82 -18.41
C ARG A 287 8.48 34.32 -18.38
N GLU A 288 9.26 33.85 -17.41
CA GLU A 288 9.64 32.44 -17.24
C GLU A 288 8.40 31.58 -16.97
N THR A 289 7.49 32.03 -16.09
CA THR A 289 6.20 31.36 -15.83
C THR A 289 5.35 31.25 -17.10
N SER A 290 5.30 32.31 -17.92
CA SER A 290 4.55 32.33 -19.18
C SER A 290 5.17 31.44 -20.26
N GLU A 291 6.50 31.40 -20.35
CA GLU A 291 7.24 30.51 -21.27
C GLU A 291 7.07 29.04 -20.88
N LEU A 292 7.12 28.72 -19.58
CA LEU A 292 6.82 27.39 -19.04
C LEU A 292 5.38 26.96 -19.35
N TYR A 293 4.39 27.82 -19.10
CA TYR A 293 3.00 27.50 -19.38
C TYR A 293 2.73 27.27 -20.88
N ARG A 294 3.33 28.10 -21.76
CA ARG A 294 3.25 27.90 -23.21
C ARG A 294 3.88 26.57 -23.64
N SER A 295 5.04 26.22 -23.06
CA SER A 295 5.71 24.94 -23.32
C SER A 295 4.87 23.76 -22.84
N LEU A 296 4.25 23.86 -21.67
CA LEU A 296 3.33 22.87 -21.10
C LEU A 296 2.17 22.59 -22.06
N VAL A 297 1.44 23.62 -22.48
CA VAL A 297 0.30 23.49 -23.41
C VAL A 297 0.74 22.89 -24.75
N ALA A 298 1.88 23.34 -25.30
CA ALA A 298 2.42 22.81 -26.55
C ALA A 298 2.79 21.32 -26.44
N GLN A 299 3.41 20.90 -25.34
CA GLN A 299 3.75 19.49 -25.10
C GLN A 299 2.51 18.60 -24.98
N VAL A 300 1.48 19.02 -24.23
CA VAL A 300 0.23 18.26 -24.08
C VAL A 300 -0.48 18.12 -25.43
N ALA A 301 -0.54 19.19 -26.23
CA ALA A 301 -1.11 19.16 -27.58
C ALA A 301 -0.33 18.21 -28.50
N LEU A 302 1.01 18.34 -28.59
CA LEU A 302 1.85 17.48 -29.43
C LEU A 302 1.80 16.01 -29.01
N LEU A 303 1.78 15.73 -27.70
CA LEU A 303 1.66 14.37 -27.18
C LEU A 303 0.30 13.75 -27.52
N THR A 304 -0.77 14.53 -27.41
CA THR A 304 -2.13 14.11 -27.82
C THR A 304 -2.19 13.77 -29.31
N LEU A 305 -1.61 14.63 -30.17
CA LEU A 305 -1.54 14.39 -31.61
C LEU A 305 -0.75 13.10 -31.93
N HIS A 306 0.42 12.92 -31.28
CA HIS A 306 1.25 11.73 -31.45
C HIS A 306 0.50 10.45 -31.08
N ILE A 307 -0.13 10.42 -29.90
CA ILE A 307 -0.87 9.27 -29.37
C ILE A 307 -2.03 8.87 -30.29
N LEU A 308 -2.76 9.84 -30.84
CA LEU A 308 -3.87 9.56 -31.75
C LEU A 308 -3.40 9.02 -33.10
N PHE A 309 -2.34 9.59 -33.70
CA PHE A 309 -1.77 9.06 -34.94
C PHE A 309 -1.09 7.70 -34.75
N GLU A 310 -0.54 7.40 -33.57
CA GLU A 310 0.03 6.08 -33.27
C GLU A 310 -1.04 5.02 -33.03
N ALA A 311 -2.13 5.38 -32.33
CA ALA A 311 -3.27 4.49 -32.08
C ALA A 311 -4.09 4.20 -33.36
N ASP A 312 -4.20 5.17 -34.27
CA ASP A 312 -4.86 5.00 -35.57
C ASP A 312 -4.08 5.63 -36.73
N PRO A 313 -3.17 4.87 -37.36
CA PRO A 313 -2.42 5.30 -38.54
C PRO A 313 -3.27 5.58 -39.79
N GLN A 314 -4.59 5.31 -39.77
CA GLN A 314 -5.50 5.63 -40.87
C GLN A 314 -6.11 7.03 -40.76
N LEU A 315 -5.82 7.79 -39.70
CA LEU A 315 -6.25 9.20 -39.59
C LEU A 315 -5.51 10.08 -40.61
N ALA A 316 -6.27 10.84 -41.39
CA ALA A 316 -5.73 11.81 -42.33
C ALA A 316 -5.41 13.16 -41.66
N SER A 317 -6.17 13.55 -40.64
CA SER A 317 -5.95 14.81 -39.90
C SER A 317 -6.59 14.82 -38.51
N ILE A 318 -6.05 15.68 -37.63
CA ILE A 318 -6.54 15.89 -36.27
C ILE A 318 -6.76 17.39 -36.03
N GLY A 319 -7.98 17.77 -35.67
CA GLY A 319 -8.29 19.10 -35.11
C GLY A 319 -8.20 19.07 -33.59
N PHE A 320 -7.18 19.70 -33.01
CA PHE A 320 -7.02 19.79 -31.55
C PHE A 320 -7.52 21.15 -31.02
N ASN A 321 -8.46 21.11 -30.09
CA ASN A 321 -9.05 22.29 -29.43
C ASN A 321 -8.83 22.20 -27.91
N GLY A 322 -7.83 22.92 -27.42
CA GLY A 322 -7.61 23.09 -25.98
C GLY A 322 -8.51 24.16 -25.37
N HIS A 323 -9.07 23.89 -24.20
CA HIS A 323 -9.77 24.90 -23.37
C HIS A 323 -9.30 24.80 -21.92
N VAL A 324 -9.42 25.90 -21.18
CA VAL A 324 -9.13 25.96 -19.73
C VAL A 324 -10.38 26.46 -19.04
N ASP A 325 -10.85 25.74 -18.03
CA ASP A 325 -11.94 26.24 -17.20
C ASP A 325 -11.38 27.27 -16.22
N ALA A 326 -11.78 28.52 -16.41
CA ALA A 326 -11.51 29.59 -15.47
C ALA A 326 -12.78 29.85 -14.66
N ILE A 327 -12.68 29.78 -13.33
CA ILE A 327 -13.68 30.40 -12.47
C ILE A 327 -13.56 31.91 -12.71
N ASN A 328 -14.60 32.52 -13.30
CA ASN A 328 -14.67 33.98 -13.40
C ASN A 328 -14.60 34.55 -11.97
N PRO A 329 -13.58 35.36 -11.61
CA PRO A 329 -13.65 36.11 -10.37
C PRO A 329 -14.88 37.01 -10.42
N PRO A 330 -15.62 37.18 -9.31
CA PRO A 330 -16.80 38.04 -9.29
C PRO A 330 -16.40 39.44 -9.75
N ALA A 331 -17.18 40.01 -10.68
CA ALA A 331 -16.86 41.29 -11.27
C ALA A 331 -16.73 42.37 -10.17
N PRO A 332 -15.64 43.16 -10.14
CA PRO A 332 -15.48 44.24 -9.18
C PRO A 332 -16.47 45.37 -9.51
N GLY A 333 -17.69 45.26 -8.97
CA GLY A 333 -18.77 46.17 -9.31
C GLY A 333 -20.12 45.93 -8.63
N SER A 334 -20.41 44.73 -8.09
CA SER A 334 -21.62 44.50 -7.29
C SER A 334 -21.45 45.05 -5.85
N ALA A 335 -21.32 46.36 -5.73
CA ALA A 335 -21.44 47.03 -4.44
C ALA A 335 -22.85 46.83 -3.89
N ASN A 336 -22.94 46.19 -2.73
CA ASN A 336 -24.19 46.08 -1.99
C ASN A 336 -24.72 47.49 -1.71
N THR A 337 -25.89 47.83 -2.28
CA THR A 337 -26.65 49.00 -1.85
C THR A 337 -27.63 48.49 -0.78
N PRO A 338 -27.42 48.79 0.51
CA PRO A 338 -28.42 48.49 1.52
C PRO A 338 -29.62 49.43 1.33
N ALA A 339 -30.82 48.86 1.47
CA ALA A 339 -32.07 49.59 1.67
C ALA A 339 -32.43 49.57 3.17
#